data_AF-A0A497RJD0-F1
#
_entry.id   AF-A0A497RJD0-F1
#
_cell.length_a   1.000
_cell.length_b   1.000
_cell.length_c   1.000
_cell.angle_alpha   90.00
_cell.angle_beta   90.00
_cell.angle_gamma   90.00
#
_symmetry.space_group_name_H-M   'P 1'
#
loop_
_entity.id
_entity.type
_entity.pdbx_description
1 polymer ?
#
loop_
_entity_poly.entity_id
_entity_poly.type
_entity_poly.pdbx_seq_one_letter_code
_entity_poly.pdbx_strand_id
1 'polypeptide(L)'
;MQTIQSLQPFIVANGAKILDIDLTIFLQGPAVFLAKKDMMENTKCCKWSLDKLVKEFVNAGGKIHICSSCLKERDIKEDEFVRVAGAVELIDFAPESIVLTY
;
A
#
# COMPACT_ATOMS: atom_id res chain seq x y z
N MET A 1 2.04 -1.71 19.24
CA MET A 1 3.01 -0.73 18.69
C MET A 1 3.20 -0.85 17.16
N GLN A 2 2.83 -1.96 16.51
CA GLN A 2 2.95 -2.16 15.05
C GLN A 2 1.90 -1.45 14.18
N THR A 3 0.72 -1.10 14.71
CA THR A 3 -0.40 -0.54 13.92
C THR A 3 -0.18 0.91 13.46
N ILE A 4 0.75 1.65 14.06
CA ILE A 4 1.03 3.05 13.67
C ILE A 4 1.84 3.08 12.35
N GLN A 5 2.82 2.19 12.21
CA GLN A 5 3.64 2.11 10.98
C GLN A 5 2.81 1.76 9.74
N SER A 6 1.79 0.91 9.86
CA SER A 6 0.99 0.49 8.70
C SER A 6 0.09 1.58 8.12
N LEU A 7 -0.28 2.60 8.91
CA LEU A 7 -1.13 3.70 8.46
C LEU A 7 -0.33 4.87 7.87
N GLN A 8 0.91 5.04 8.32
CA GLN A 8 1.73 6.21 8.00
C GLN A 8 2.03 6.39 6.50
N PRO A 9 2.32 5.35 5.70
CA PRO A 9 2.48 5.49 4.25
C PRO A 9 1.26 6.16 3.61
N PHE A 10 0.05 5.75 4.00
CA PHE A 10 -1.18 6.29 3.42
C PHE A 10 -1.50 7.69 3.92
N ILE A 11 -1.19 8.01 5.18
CA ILE A 11 -1.34 9.38 5.71
C ILE A 11 -0.41 10.34 4.94
N VAL A 12 0.85 9.95 4.75
CA VAL A 12 1.83 10.77 4.02
C VAL A 12 1.44 10.89 2.55
N ALA A 13 1.08 9.78 1.89
CA ALA A 13 0.64 9.80 0.50
C ALA A 13 -0.60 10.68 0.29
N ASN A 14 -1.59 10.62 1.20
CA ASN A 14 -2.75 11.49 1.13
C ASN A 14 -2.40 12.98 1.32
N GLY A 15 -1.44 13.30 2.20
CA GLY A 15 -0.93 14.66 2.35
C GLY A 15 -0.13 15.16 1.14
N ALA A 16 0.61 14.28 0.47
CA ALA A 16 1.46 14.61 -0.67
C ALA A 16 0.68 14.91 -1.96
N LYS A 17 -0.63 14.62 -2.03
CA LYS A 17 -1.46 14.89 -3.23
C LYS A 17 -1.45 16.34 -3.69
N ILE A 18 -1.24 17.29 -2.77
CA ILE A 18 -1.18 18.72 -3.11
C ILE A 18 0.05 19.08 -3.96
N LEU A 19 1.02 18.18 -4.07
CA LEU A 19 2.28 18.39 -4.78
C LEU A 19 2.20 18.00 -6.26
N ASP A 20 1.04 17.51 -6.74
CA ASP A 20 0.82 17.09 -8.14
C ASP A 20 1.89 16.12 -8.66
N ILE A 21 2.24 15.13 -7.83
CA ILE A 21 3.20 14.08 -8.14
C ILE A 21 2.50 12.72 -8.28
N ASP A 22 3.08 11.85 -9.12
CA ASP A 22 2.65 10.46 -9.22
C ASP A 22 3.00 9.70 -7.94
N LEU A 23 1.96 9.21 -7.24
CA LEU A 23 2.12 8.50 -5.98
C LEU A 23 1.81 7.01 -6.13
N THR A 24 2.75 6.18 -5.70
CA THR A 24 2.61 4.72 -5.67
C THR A 24 2.96 4.17 -4.29
N ILE A 25 2.11 3.30 -3.76
CA ILE A 25 2.37 2.49 -2.56
C ILE A 25 2.61 1.06 -2.99
N PHE A 26 3.73 0.48 -2.60
CA PHE A 26 4.08 -0.92 -2.88
C PHE A 26 4.11 -1.71 -1.56
N LEU A 27 3.20 -2.68 -1.41
CA LEU A 27 3.10 -3.50 -0.21
C LEU A 27 4.05 -4.70 -0.31
N GLN A 28 5.01 -4.76 0.62
CA GLN A 28 6.03 -5.82 0.72
C GLN A 28 6.05 -6.51 2.07
N GLY A 29 6.61 -7.72 2.09
CA GLY A 29 6.77 -8.51 3.31
C GLY A 29 5.41 -8.72 4.00
N PRO A 30 5.32 -8.51 5.33
CA PRO A 30 4.05 -8.63 6.05
C PRO A 30 2.97 -7.60 5.64
N ALA A 31 3.34 -6.49 4.98
CA ALA A 31 2.37 -5.46 4.63
C ALA A 31 1.34 -5.93 3.59
N VAL A 32 1.60 -7.04 2.87
CA VAL A 32 0.61 -7.62 1.93
C VAL A 32 -0.69 -8.02 2.61
N PHE A 33 -0.68 -8.32 3.92
CA PHE A 33 -1.90 -8.60 4.68
C PHE A 33 -2.83 -7.39 4.76
N LEU A 34 -2.32 -6.16 4.67
CA LEU A 34 -3.13 -4.94 4.69
C LEU A 34 -4.06 -4.83 3.48
N ALA A 35 -3.77 -5.55 2.40
CA ALA A 35 -4.64 -5.62 1.23
C ALA A 35 -5.87 -6.51 1.46
N LYS A 36 -5.86 -7.40 2.46
CA LYS A 36 -7.01 -8.25 2.78
C LYS A 36 -8.13 -7.40 3.36
N LYS A 37 -9.36 -7.67 2.92
CA LYS A 37 -10.55 -6.89 3.30
C LYS A 37 -10.73 -6.77 4.83
N ASP A 38 -10.62 -7.89 5.53
CA ASP A 38 -10.76 -7.94 6.99
C ASP A 38 -9.67 -7.13 7.71
N MET A 39 -8.43 -7.22 7.24
CA MET A 39 -7.31 -6.44 7.78
C MET A 39 -7.48 -4.94 7.48
N MET A 40 -7.93 -4.60 6.28
CA MET A 40 -8.18 -3.21 5.88
C MET A 40 -9.27 -2.56 6.72
N GLU A 41 -10.37 -3.28 6.98
CA GLU A 41 -11.50 -2.79 7.77
C GLU A 41 -11.19 -2.68 9.27
N ASN A 42 -10.23 -3.47 9.78
CA ASN A 42 -9.87 -3.51 11.20
C ASN A 42 -8.59 -2.73 11.57
N THR A 43 -7.80 -2.29 10.58
CA THR A 43 -6.57 -1.52 10.85
C THR A 43 -6.91 -0.04 11.12
N LYS A 44 -6.83 0.36 12.38
CA LYS A 44 -7.19 1.71 12.85
C LYS A 44 -6.24 2.20 13.94
N CYS A 45 -6.00 3.51 14.00
CA CYS A 45 -5.28 4.14 15.10
C CYS A 45 -5.70 5.60 15.26
N CYS A 46 -5.99 6.02 16.48
CA CYS A 46 -6.51 7.37 16.78
C CYS A 46 -7.75 7.67 15.91
N LYS A 47 -7.70 8.74 15.11
CA LYS A 47 -8.77 9.14 14.19
C LYS A 47 -8.68 8.51 12.80
N TRP A 48 -7.66 7.71 12.54
CA TRP A 48 -7.34 7.17 11.23
C TRP A 48 -7.80 5.73 11.09
N SER A 49 -8.34 5.40 9.92
CA SER A 49 -8.68 4.04 9.53
C SER A 49 -8.14 3.74 8.14
N LEU A 50 -7.58 2.54 7.97
CA LEU A 50 -6.87 2.17 6.75
C LEU A 50 -7.80 2.16 5.54
N ASP A 51 -9.00 1.59 5.67
CA ASP A 51 -10.04 1.59 4.64
C ASP A 51 -10.33 2.98 4.06
N LYS A 52 -10.47 4.00 4.93
CA LYS A 52 -10.71 5.38 4.51
C LYS A 52 -9.49 5.98 3.83
N LEU A 53 -8.31 5.77 4.39
CA LEU A 53 -7.06 6.28 3.83
C LEU A 53 -6.76 5.68 2.44
N VAL A 54 -6.97 4.37 2.29
CA VAL A 54 -6.84 3.65 1.01
C VAL A 54 -7.86 4.18 0.00
N LYS A 55 -9.13 4.28 0.39
CA LYS A 55 -10.19 4.80 -0.50
C LYS A 55 -9.88 6.22 -0.96
N GLU A 56 -9.46 7.09 -0.05
CA GLU A 56 -9.09 8.47 -0.38
C GLU A 56 -7.89 8.51 -1.33
N PHE A 57 -6.87 7.67 -1.09
CA PHE A 57 -5.67 7.60 -1.91
C PHE A 57 -5.97 7.15 -3.34
N VAL A 58 -6.71 6.05 -3.49
CA VAL A 58 -7.09 5.49 -4.80
C VAL A 58 -8.05 6.43 -5.55
N ASN A 59 -9.02 7.05 -4.86
CA ASN A 59 -9.93 8.01 -5.48
C ASN A 59 -9.21 9.25 -6.05
N ALA A 60 -8.04 9.57 -5.52
CA ALA A 60 -7.21 10.66 -6.01
C ALA A 60 -6.20 10.20 -7.09
N GLY A 61 -6.33 8.99 -7.62
CA GLY A 61 -5.45 8.45 -8.67
C GLY A 61 -4.20 7.74 -8.16
N GLY A 62 -4.01 7.64 -6.84
CA GLY A 62 -2.90 6.89 -6.24
C GLY A 62 -2.93 5.40 -6.60
N LYS A 63 -1.76 4.82 -6.83
CA LYS A 63 -1.62 3.41 -7.23
C LYS A 63 -1.14 2.57 -6.06
N ILE A 64 -1.79 1.43 -5.82
CA ILE A 64 -1.34 0.44 -4.83
C ILE A 64 -0.92 -0.82 -5.58
N HIS A 65 0.28 -1.31 -5.31
CA HIS A 65 0.83 -2.54 -5.85
C HIS A 65 1.10 -3.51 -4.70
N ILE A 66 0.89 -4.81 -4.94
CA ILE A 66 1.08 -5.87 -3.94
C ILE A 66 2.14 -6.83 -4.43
N CYS A 67 3.17 -7.06 -3.62
CA CYS A 67 4.27 -7.98 -3.91
C CYS A 67 3.78 -9.42 -4.16
N SER A 68 3.88 -9.90 -5.40
CA SER A 68 3.46 -11.26 -5.80
C SER A 68 4.19 -12.37 -5.04
N SER A 69 5.52 -12.28 -4.92
CA SER A 69 6.32 -13.27 -4.18
C SER A 69 5.92 -13.34 -2.71
N CYS A 70 5.62 -12.19 -2.10
CA CYS A 70 5.21 -12.09 -0.71
C CYS A 70 3.84 -12.75 -0.47
N LEU A 71 2.91 -12.64 -1.43
CA LEU A 71 1.63 -13.37 -1.40
C LEU A 71 1.85 -14.88 -1.52
N LYS A 72 2.68 -15.30 -2.49
CA LYS A 72 3.01 -16.71 -2.75
C LYS A 72 3.64 -17.40 -1.55
N GLU A 73 4.58 -16.75 -0.86
CA GLU A 73 5.21 -17.25 0.38
C GLU A 73 4.21 -17.51 1.52
N ARG A 74 2.98 -16.97 1.43
CA ARG A 74 1.96 -17.01 2.47
C ARG A 74 0.69 -17.75 2.01
N ASP A 75 0.74 -18.43 0.88
CA ASP A 75 -0.38 -19.14 0.26
C ASP A 75 -1.63 -18.25 0.07
N ILE A 76 -1.43 -16.95 -0.17
CA ILE A 76 -2.52 -16.00 -0.48
C ILE A 76 -2.69 -15.97 -1.99
N LYS A 77 -3.92 -16.15 -2.48
CA LYS A 77 -4.19 -16.16 -3.91
C LYS A 77 -4.19 -14.75 -4.48
N GLU A 78 -3.58 -14.58 -5.64
CA GLU A 78 -3.48 -13.28 -6.31
C GLU A 78 -4.83 -12.78 -6.85
N ASP A 79 -5.75 -13.70 -7.18
CA ASP A 79 -7.11 -13.39 -7.68
C ASP A 79 -8.00 -12.69 -6.65
N GLU A 80 -7.59 -12.65 -5.38
CA GLU A 80 -8.19 -11.83 -4.33
C GLU A 80 -7.91 -10.33 -4.50
N PHE A 81 -6.97 -9.93 -5.38
CA PHE A 81 -6.51 -8.55 -5.50
C PHE A 81 -6.54 -7.99 -6.92
N VAL A 82 -6.83 -6.69 -7.01
CA VAL A 82 -6.98 -5.98 -8.29
C VAL A 82 -5.63 -5.58 -8.92
N ARG A 83 -4.56 -5.46 -8.11
CA ARG A 83 -3.24 -5.01 -8.60
C ARG A 83 -2.09 -5.68 -7.87
N VAL A 84 -1.60 -6.77 -8.46
CA VAL A 84 -0.42 -7.51 -8.02
C VAL A 84 0.76 -7.14 -8.90
N ALA A 85 1.95 -7.01 -8.33
CA ALA A 85 3.17 -6.67 -9.02
C ALA A 85 4.37 -7.43 -8.46
N GLY A 86 5.27 -7.82 -9.36
CA GLY A 86 6.49 -8.52 -9.01
C GLY A 86 7.66 -7.60 -8.65
N ALA A 87 8.82 -8.22 -8.44
CA ALA A 87 10.05 -7.51 -8.17
C ALA A 87 10.54 -6.69 -9.38
N VAL A 88 10.25 -7.15 -10.60
CA VAL A 88 10.65 -6.46 -11.84
C VAL A 88 9.97 -5.10 -11.92
N GLU A 89 8.65 -5.05 -11.71
CA GLU A 89 7.91 -3.79 -11.76
C GLU A 89 8.40 -2.80 -10.70
N LEU A 90 8.73 -3.26 -9.48
CA LEU A 90 9.31 -2.40 -8.45
C LEU A 90 10.64 -1.80 -8.91
N ILE A 91 11.52 -2.60 -9.51
CA ILE A 91 12.82 -2.15 -10.01
C ILE A 91 12.66 -1.21 -11.20
N ASP A 92 11.59 -1.30 -11.98
CA ASP A 92 11.36 -0.39 -13.11
C ASP A 92 11.04 1.04 -12.65
N PHE A 93 10.21 1.22 -11.62
CA PHE A 93 9.82 2.58 -11.19
C PHE A 93 10.60 3.12 -9.99
N ALA A 94 11.20 2.27 -9.14
CA ALA A 94 11.90 2.75 -7.94
C ALA A 94 13.12 3.66 -8.22
N PRO A 95 13.99 3.40 -9.22
CA PRO A 95 15.15 4.25 -9.50
C PRO A 95 14.80 5.67 -9.95
N GLU A 96 13.66 5.84 -10.60
CA GLU A 96 13.15 7.12 -11.09
C GLU A 96 12.32 7.86 -10.03
N SER A 97 12.26 7.33 -8.80
CA SER A 97 11.36 7.79 -7.74
C SER A 97 12.10 8.16 -6.45
N ILE A 98 11.55 9.09 -5.68
CA ILE A 98 11.91 9.25 -4.27
C ILE A 98 11.19 8.14 -3.48
N VAL A 99 11.97 7.20 -2.94
CA VAL A 99 11.42 6.04 -2.20
C VAL A 99 11.41 6.32 -0.70
N LEU A 100 10.23 6.19 -0.09
CA LEU A 100 10.04 6.23 1.36
C LEU A 100 9.72 4.83 1.88
N THR A 101 10.48 4.35 2.85
CA THR A 101 10.27 3.04 3.50
C THR A 101 9.69 3.22 4.90
N TYR A 102 8.73 2.38 5.27
CA TYR A 102 8.02 2.43 6.55
C TYR A 102 8.04 1.09 7.27
#